data_AF-A0A2V6KUJ8-F1
#
_entry.id   AF-A0A2V6KUJ8-F1
#
_cell.length_a   1.000
_cell.length_b   1.000
_cell.length_c   1.000
_cell.angle_alpha   90.00
_cell.angle_beta   90.00
_cell.angle_gamma   90.00
#
_symmetry.space_group_name_H-M   'P 1'
#
loop_
_entity.id
_entity.type
_entity.pdbx_description
1 polymer ?
#
loop_
_entity_poly.entity_id
_entity_poly.type
_entity_poly.pdbx_seq_one_letter_code
_entity_poly.pdbx_strand_id
1 'polypeptide(L)'
;MRIDSSFRADLEQSTPNERPFMKFVSLTKPMAVPHQIHTYTELRQQIHDDLRIQHPEWIQPNGESPMCDSYEARLLELLDTSTRPGINE
;
A
#
# COMPACT_ATOMS: atom_id res chain seq x y z
N MET A 1 -9.45 53.84 8.19
CA MET A 1 -8.74 52.78 8.91
C MET A 1 -8.63 51.61 7.95
N ARG A 2 -7.42 51.27 7.51
CA ARG A 2 -7.17 50.28 6.46
C ARG A 2 -7.36 48.88 7.07
N ILE A 3 -8.21 48.06 6.47
CA ILE A 3 -8.35 46.65 6.85
C ILE A 3 -7.04 45.99 6.45
N ASP A 4 -6.22 45.67 7.45
CA ASP A 4 -4.92 45.04 7.28
C ASP A 4 -5.11 43.65 6.68
N SER A 5 -4.58 43.47 5.48
CA SER A 5 -4.60 42.23 4.71
C SER A 5 -3.60 41.22 5.29
N SER A 6 -3.75 40.85 6.56
CA SER A 6 -2.82 39.93 7.24
C SER A 6 -3.35 38.49 7.34
N PHE A 7 -4.64 38.27 7.14
CA PHE A 7 -5.18 36.89 7.14
C PHE A 7 -4.86 36.08 5.87
N ARG A 8 -4.29 36.73 4.84
CA ARG A 8 -3.89 36.12 3.56
C ARG A 8 -2.41 35.72 3.50
N ALA A 9 -1.66 35.88 4.60
CA ALA A 9 -0.25 35.49 4.67
C ALA A 9 -0.02 34.15 5.38
N ASP A 10 -0.99 33.66 6.17
CA ASP A 10 -0.88 32.36 6.86
C ASP A 10 -1.28 31.17 5.97
N LEU A 11 -2.15 31.36 4.97
CA LEU A 11 -2.55 30.26 4.08
C LEU A 11 -1.42 29.85 3.10
N GLU A 12 -0.55 30.80 2.75
CA GLU A 12 0.65 30.55 1.91
C GLU A 12 1.85 30.00 2.71
N GLN A 13 1.72 29.89 4.05
CA GLN A 13 2.73 29.27 4.91
C GLN A 13 2.34 27.88 5.42
N SER A 14 1.16 27.39 5.06
CA SER A 14 0.86 25.97 5.24
C SER A 14 1.69 25.21 4.22
N THR A 15 2.85 24.75 4.69
CA THR A 15 3.80 23.89 4.00
C THR A 15 3.08 22.98 3.01
N PRO A 16 3.55 22.87 1.76
CA PRO A 16 3.04 21.81 0.89
C PRO A 16 3.39 20.54 1.63
N ASN A 17 2.35 19.91 2.21
CA ASN A 17 2.43 18.73 3.03
C ASN A 17 3.63 17.88 2.60
N GLU A 18 4.74 18.01 3.33
CA GLU A 18 5.84 17.07 3.26
C GLU A 18 5.34 15.84 4.03
N ARG A 19 4.31 15.21 3.49
CA ARG A 19 4.28 13.76 3.49
C ARG A 19 5.65 13.42 2.90
N PRO A 20 6.52 12.67 3.60
CA PRO A 20 7.55 11.97 2.88
C PRO A 20 6.75 11.01 2.00
N PHE A 21 6.41 11.49 0.80
CA PHE A 21 5.93 10.70 -0.30
C PHE A 21 6.96 9.60 -0.36
N MET A 22 6.51 8.40 0.05
CA MET A 22 7.32 7.20 0.19
C MET A 22 8.39 7.27 -0.89
N LYS A 23 9.65 7.39 -0.47
CA LYS A 23 10.76 7.41 -1.42
C LYS A 23 10.59 6.14 -2.22
N PHE A 24 10.10 6.28 -3.46
CA PHE A 24 10.10 5.17 -4.38
C PHE A 24 11.57 4.84 -4.50
N VAL A 25 11.98 3.75 -3.82
CA VAL A 25 13.18 3.06 -4.24
C VAL A 25 12.95 2.85 -5.72
N SER A 26 13.79 3.50 -6.54
CA SER A 26 13.85 3.24 -7.97
C SER A 26 14.22 1.78 -8.07
N LEU A 27 13.19 0.94 -8.04
CA LEU A 27 13.31 -0.49 -8.01
C LEU A 27 13.67 -0.84 -9.44
N THR A 28 14.95 -0.68 -9.79
CA THR A 28 15.60 -1.28 -10.96
C THR A 28 15.68 -2.79 -10.79
N LYS A 29 14.68 -3.37 -10.14
CA LYS A 29 14.34 -4.77 -10.21
C LYS A 29 13.59 -4.91 -11.52
N PRO A 30 13.85 -5.96 -12.30
CA PRO A 30 13.00 -6.24 -13.43
C PRO A 30 11.56 -6.22 -12.91
N MET A 31 10.72 -5.34 -13.45
CA MET A 31 9.28 -5.50 -13.31
C MET A 31 9.04 -6.95 -13.72
N ALA A 32 8.55 -7.77 -12.77
CA ALA A 32 8.18 -9.13 -13.08
C ALA A 32 7.32 -9.05 -14.34
N VAL A 33 7.76 -9.77 -15.39
CA VAL A 33 6.99 -9.86 -16.63
C VAL A 33 5.57 -10.19 -16.21
N PRO A 34 4.54 -9.41 -16.62
CA PRO A 34 3.18 -9.66 -16.15
C PRO A 34 2.81 -11.10 -16.54
N HIS A 35 2.86 -11.99 -15.55
CA HIS A 35 2.41 -13.36 -15.72
C HIS A 35 0.91 -13.25 -15.95
N GLN A 36 0.41 -13.86 -17.02
CA GLN A 36 -1.01 -13.86 -17.28
C GLN A 36 -1.67 -14.61 -16.12
N ILE A 37 -2.39 -13.88 -15.26
CA ILE A 37 -2.95 -14.44 -14.05
C ILE A 37 -4.32 -15.02 -14.41
N HIS A 38 -4.45 -16.35 -14.32
CA HIS A 38 -5.63 -17.05 -14.77
C HIS A 38 -6.65 -17.26 -13.65
N THR A 39 -6.21 -17.17 -12.39
CA THR A 39 -7.03 -17.37 -11.20
C THR A 39 -6.68 -16.39 -10.07
N TYR A 40 -7.66 -16.10 -9.21
CA TYR A 40 -7.46 -15.26 -8.02
C TYR A 40 -6.37 -15.83 -7.08
N THR A 41 -6.26 -17.15 -6.97
CA THR A 41 -5.22 -17.82 -6.17
C THR A 41 -3.81 -17.56 -6.66
N GLU A 42 -3.60 -17.51 -7.99
CA GLU A 42 -2.30 -17.19 -8.57
C GLU A 42 -1.94 -15.71 -8.35
N LEU A 43 -2.91 -14.79 -8.45
CA LEU A 43 -2.69 -13.38 -8.14
C LEU A 43 -2.20 -13.21 -6.70
N ARG A 44 -2.89 -13.90 -5.77
CA ARG A 44 -2.56 -13.82 -4.36
C ARG A 44 -1.15 -14.33 -4.09
N GLN A 45 -0.79 -15.46 -4.68
CA GLN A 45 0.55 -16.02 -4.54
C GLN A 45 1.63 -15.08 -5.09
N GLN A 46 1.38 -14.44 -6.24
CA GLN A 46 2.34 -13.50 -6.82
C GLN A 46 2.54 -12.27 -5.91
N ILE A 47 1.45 -11.71 -5.35
CA ILE A 47 1.54 -10.59 -4.40
C ILE A 47 2.34 -11.00 -3.15
N HIS A 48 2.08 -12.19 -2.61
CA HIS A 48 2.81 -12.72 -1.47
C HIS A 48 4.32 -12.83 -1.74
N ASP A 49 4.68 -13.43 -2.88
CA ASP A 49 6.08 -13.67 -3.24
C ASP A 49 6.80 -12.35 -3.56
N ASP A 50 6.13 -11.42 -4.25
CA ASP A 50 6.65 -10.09 -4.55
C ASP A 50 6.90 -9.29 -3.25
N LEU A 51 5.98 -9.34 -2.28
CA LEU A 51 6.15 -8.69 -0.98
C LEU A 51 7.38 -9.21 -0.24
N ARG A 52 7.57 -10.52 -0.21
CA ARG A 52 8.75 -11.16 0.40
C ARG A 52 10.04 -10.71 -0.27
N ILE A 53 10.01 -10.61 -1.60
CA ILE A 53 11.14 -10.18 -2.40
C ILE A 53 11.44 -8.67 -2.21
N GLN A 54 10.42 -7.83 -2.00
CA GLN A 54 10.56 -6.39 -1.74
C GLN A 54 10.98 -6.08 -0.30
N HIS A 55 10.53 -6.88 0.67
CA HIS A 55 10.76 -6.70 2.11
C HIS A 55 11.50 -7.88 2.74
N PRO A 56 12.77 -8.13 2.35
CA PRO A 56 13.56 -9.19 2.98
C PRO A 56 13.72 -8.99 4.48
N GLU A 57 13.62 -7.75 4.99
CA GLU A 57 13.67 -7.43 6.42
C GLU A 57 12.48 -7.97 7.22
N TRP A 58 11.38 -8.32 6.57
CA TRP A 58 10.22 -8.95 7.23
C TRP A 58 10.35 -10.47 7.31
N ILE A 59 11.38 -11.06 6.70
CA ILE A 59 11.64 -12.49 6.72
C ILE A 59 12.54 -12.81 7.91
N GLN A 60 12.03 -13.65 8.80
CA GLN A 60 12.79 -14.16 9.93
C GLN A 60 13.83 -15.20 9.50
N PRO A 61 14.84 -15.52 10.34
CA PRO A 61 15.85 -16.54 10.03
C PRO A 61 15.28 -17.94 9.75
N ASN A 62 14.10 -18.25 10.29
CA ASN A 62 13.37 -19.50 10.03
C ASN A 62 12.64 -19.49 8.68
N GLY A 63 12.67 -18.38 7.95
CA GLY A 63 12.00 -18.20 6.66
C GLY A 63 10.54 -17.76 6.76
N GLU A 64 9.98 -17.57 7.96
CA GLU A 64 8.61 -17.08 8.12
C GLU A 64 8.55 -15.55 8.03
N SER A 65 7.40 -15.01 7.65
CA SER A 65 7.16 -13.57 7.67
C SER A 65 5.77 -13.27 8.24
N PRO A 66 5.66 -13.09 9.58
CA PRO A 66 4.38 -12.77 10.23
C PRO A 66 3.72 -11.50 9.67
N MET A 67 4.53 -10.57 9.15
CA MET A 67 4.03 -9.39 8.45
C MET A 67 3.35 -9.76 7.13
N CYS A 68 3.96 -10.62 6.30
CA CYS A 68 3.32 -11.10 5.07
C CYS A 68 2.03 -11.87 5.39
N ASP A 69 2.03 -12.73 6.41
CA ASP A 69 0.85 -13.47 6.85
C ASP A 69 -0.30 -12.53 7.26
N SER A 70 0.04 -11.43 7.93
CA SER A 70 -0.93 -10.39 8.34
C SER A 70 -1.55 -9.67 7.14
N TYR A 71 -0.76 -9.37 6.11
CA TYR A 71 -1.27 -8.78 4.87
C TYR A 71 -2.17 -9.74 4.11
N GLU A 72 -1.81 -11.02 4.03
CA GLU A 72 -2.63 -12.07 3.43
C GLU A 72 -3.97 -12.20 4.13
N ALA A 73 -3.98 -12.26 5.47
CA ALA A 73 -5.21 -12.34 6.25
C ALA A 73 -6.13 -11.13 6.01
N ARG A 74 -5.56 -9.92 6.01
CA ARG A 74 -6.32 -8.69 5.77
C ARG A 74 -6.86 -8.61 4.34
N LEU A 75 -6.09 -9.08 3.36
CA LEU A 75 -6.52 -9.15 1.97
C LEU A 75 -7.74 -10.08 1.82
N LEU A 76 -7.70 -11.26 2.45
CA LEU A 76 -8.82 -12.18 2.46
C LEU A 76 -10.07 -11.59 3.14
N GLU A 77 -9.90 -10.90 4.27
CA GLU A 77 -11.00 -10.22 4.98
C GLU A 77 -11.67 -9.15 4.09
N LEU A 78 -10.88 -8.29 3.44
CA LEU A 78 -11.41 -7.26 2.54
C LEU A 78 -12.18 -7.86 1.37
N LEU A 79 -11.71 -8.98 0.82
CA LEU A 79 -12.39 -9.65 -0.28
C LEU A 79 -13.66 -10.36 0.16
N ASP A 80 -13.67 -10.96 1.35
CA ASP A 80 -14.87 -11.53 1.94
C ASP A 80 -15.95 -10.46 2.16
N THR A 81 -15.57 -9.32 2.76
CA THR A 81 -16.50 -8.19 2.95
C THR A 81 -17.02 -7.61 1.63
N SER A 82 -16.19 -7.57 0.58
CA SER A 82 -16.61 -7.11 -0.75
C SER A 82 -17.46 -8.13 -1.51
N THR A 83 -17.34 -9.42 -1.18
CA THR A 83 -18.11 -10.50 -1.81
C THR A 83 -19.46 -10.68 -1.12
N ARG A 84 -19.61 -10.24 0.12
CA ARG A 84 -20.90 -10.19 0.78
C ARG A 84 -21.76 -9.12 0.10
N PRO A 85 -22.88 -9.48 -0.55
CA PRO A 85 -23.80 -8.48 -1.06
C PRO A 85 -24.22 -7.62 0.13
N GLY A 86 -24.05 -6.30 0.00
CA GLY A 86 -24.64 -5.36 0.92
C GLY A 86 -26.12 -5.70 1.01
N ILE A 87 -26.54 -6.28 2.13
CA ILE A 87 -27.95 -6.32 2.50
C ILE A 87 -28.32 -4.87 2.77
N ASN A 88 -28.72 -4.19 1.71
CA ASN A 88 -29.30 -2.87 1.75
C ASN A 88 -30.64 -3.05 2.49
N GLU A 89 -30.72 -2.59 3.73
CA GLU A 89 -31.96 -2.51 4.51
C GLU A 89 -32.91 -1.47 3.91
#